data_AF-A0A9W8BK08-F1
#
_entry.id   AF-A0A9W8BK08-F1
#
_cell.length_a   1.000
_cell.length_b   1.000
_cell.length_c   1.000
_cell.angle_alpha   90.00
_cell.angle_beta   90.00
_cell.angle_gamma   90.00
#
_symmetry.space_group_name_H-M   'P 1'
#
loop_
_entity.id
_entity.type
_entity.pdbx_description
1 polymer ?
#
loop_
_entity_poly.entity_id
_entity_poly.type
_entity_poly.pdbx_seq_one_letter_code
_entity_poly.pdbx_strand_id
1 'polypeptide(L)'
;MNKNQLHIYRQLLREVNRQFTPVNKSKDWSAQLRLQWLEASRHPGTNASDSLMEAQNVLTYLLNHRKYKELLAEFNPKMSEGDRIE
;
A
#
# COMPACT_ATOMS: atom_id res chain seq x y z
N MET A 1 -4.63 16.17 15.37
CA MET A 1 -4.55 15.18 14.27
C MET A 1 -5.82 15.24 13.43
N ASN A 2 -5.71 15.24 12.11
CA ASN A 2 -6.85 15.42 11.19
C ASN A 2 -7.55 14.07 10.90
N LYS A 3 -8.89 14.07 10.77
CA LYS A 3 -9.69 12.87 10.43
C LYS A 3 -9.21 12.19 9.15
N ASN A 4 -8.73 12.98 8.17
CA ASN A 4 -8.23 12.49 6.89
C ASN A 4 -6.93 11.68 7.04
N GLN A 5 -6.00 12.13 7.89
CA GLN A 5 -4.74 11.42 8.17
C GLN A 5 -5.01 10.03 8.74
N LEU A 6 -5.95 9.92 9.69
CA LEU A 6 -6.30 8.64 10.31
C LEU A 6 -6.96 7.69 9.31
N HIS A 7 -7.77 8.22 8.39
CA HIS A 7 -8.40 7.42 7.34
C HIS A 7 -7.35 6.79 6.42
N ILE A 8 -6.42 7.60 5.90
CA ILE A 8 -5.36 7.16 4.98
C ILE A 8 -4.46 6.12 5.65
N TYR A 9 -4.06 6.36 6.89
CA TYR A 9 -3.26 5.41 7.66
C TYR A 9 -3.94 4.04 7.82
N ARG A 10 -5.24 4.01 8.12
CA ARG A 10 -6.01 2.76 8.22
C ARG A 10 -6.08 2.04 6.88
N GLN A 11 -6.19 2.76 5.78
CA GLN A 11 -6.20 2.17 4.44
C GLN A 11 -4.82 1.59 4.08
N LEU A 12 -3.74 2.31 4.36
CA LEU A 12 -2.37 1.82 4.18
C LEU A 12 -2.11 0.53 4.97
N LEU A 13 -2.51 0.47 6.24
CA LEU A 13 -2.40 -0.77 7.03
C LEU A 13 -3.14 -1.95 6.40
N ARG A 14 -4.34 -1.71 5.87
CA ARG A 14 -5.13 -2.76 5.20
C ARG A 14 -4.44 -3.24 3.94
N GLU A 15 -3.93 -2.34 3.10
CA GLU A 15 -3.23 -2.72 1.87
C GLU A 15 -1.92 -3.44 2.16
N VAL A 16 -1.15 -2.98 3.15
CA VAL A 16 0.08 -3.67 3.59
C VAL A 16 -0.24 -5.09 4.06
N ASN A 17 -1.23 -5.27 4.93
CA ASN A 17 -1.58 -6.60 5.42
C ASN A 17 -2.19 -7.51 4.34
N ARG A 18 -2.82 -6.94 3.31
CA ARG A 18 -3.47 -7.69 2.24
C ARG A 18 -2.50 -8.12 1.14
N GLN A 19 -1.53 -7.26 0.80
CA GLN A 19 -0.61 -7.50 -0.31
C GLN A 19 0.72 -8.09 0.11
N PHE A 20 1.09 -7.94 1.37
CA PHE A 20 2.34 -8.46 1.91
C PHE A 20 2.06 -9.73 2.73
N THR A 21 2.82 -10.79 2.45
CA THR A 21 2.82 -12.08 3.13
C THR A 21 3.98 -12.13 4.14
N PRO A 22 4.04 -13.15 5.03
CA PRO A 22 5.21 -13.36 5.88
C PRO A 22 6.52 -13.48 5.08
N VAL A 23 6.46 -13.97 3.85
CA VAL A 23 7.60 -14.16 2.95
C VAL A 23 8.19 -12.82 2.48
N ASN A 24 7.36 -11.78 2.30
CA ASN A 24 7.82 -10.44 1.91
C ASN A 24 7.77 -9.41 3.06
N LYS A 25 7.81 -9.91 4.31
CA LYS A 25 7.96 -9.12 5.54
C LYS A 25 6.78 -8.18 5.87
N SER A 26 5.54 -8.63 5.71
CA SER A 26 4.35 -7.83 6.06
C SER A 26 4.32 -7.27 7.48
N LYS A 27 4.90 -8.01 8.44
CA LYS A 27 5.04 -7.57 9.84
C LYS A 27 5.98 -6.38 10.00
N ASP A 28 7.07 -6.35 9.25
CA ASP A 28 8.05 -5.27 9.34
C ASP A 28 7.48 -3.99 8.74
N TRP A 29 6.82 -4.08 7.59
CA TRP A 29 6.15 -2.94 6.96
C TRP A 29 5.02 -2.36 7.81
N SER A 30 4.19 -3.22 8.41
CA SER A 30 3.13 -2.75 9.30
C SER A 30 3.66 -2.15 10.62
N ALA A 31 4.78 -2.66 11.13
CA ALA A 31 5.47 -2.08 12.28
C ALA A 31 6.08 -0.71 11.96
N GLN A 32 6.76 -0.56 10.82
CA GLN A 32 7.33 0.71 10.37
C GLN A 32 6.24 1.77 10.17
N LEU A 33 5.12 1.41 9.53
CA LEU A 33 4.00 2.32 9.33
C LEU A 33 3.42 2.80 10.69
N ARG A 34 3.33 1.91 11.68
CA ARG A 34 2.90 2.25 13.05
C ARG A 34 3.86 3.21 13.73
N LEU A 35 5.16 3.00 13.59
CA LEU A 35 6.18 3.88 14.18
C LEU A 35 6.11 5.29 13.58
N GLN A 36 6.05 5.39 12.25
CA GLN A 36 5.89 6.68 11.55
C GLN A 36 4.61 7.40 11.97
N TRP A 37 3.50 6.66 12.14
CA TRP A 37 2.24 7.24 12.61
C TRP A 37 2.33 7.77 14.06
N LEU A 38 2.98 7.03 14.95
CA LEU A 38 3.20 7.45 16.33
C LEU A 38 4.10 8.68 16.41
N GLU A 39 5.15 8.73 15.60
CA GLU A 39 6.06 9.86 15.51
C GLU A 39 5.38 11.12 14.97
N ALA A 40 4.59 10.99 13.91
CA ALA A 40 3.77 12.08 13.38
C ALA A 40 2.70 12.56 14.39
N SER A 41 2.24 11.70 15.29
CA SER A 41 1.32 12.06 16.37
C SER A 41 2.00 12.88 17.48
N ARG A 42 3.30 12.69 17.70
CA ARG A 42 4.09 13.33 18.77
C ARG A 42 4.59 14.72 18.38
N HIS A 43 4.79 14.97 17.09
CA HIS A 43 5.28 16.26 16.58
C HIS A 43 4.29 16.90 15.58
N PRO A 44 3.12 17.37 16.06
CA PRO A 44 2.14 18.01 15.21
C PRO A 44 2.61 19.42 14.83
N GLY A 45 3.29 19.59 13.69
CA GLY A 45 3.53 20.95 13.21
C GLY A 45 4.44 21.13 12.01
N THR A 46 5.49 20.33 11.83
CA THR A 46 6.55 20.76 10.90
C THR A 46 6.35 20.35 9.44
N ASN A 47 5.79 19.18 9.13
CA ASN A 47 5.64 18.70 7.72
C ASN A 47 4.34 17.90 7.47
N ALA A 48 3.28 18.15 8.24
CA ALA A 48 2.10 17.28 8.27
C ALA A 48 1.31 17.22 6.94
N SER A 49 1.46 18.23 6.07
CA SER A 49 0.85 18.28 4.74
C SER A 49 1.62 17.43 3.73
N ASP A 50 2.95 17.52 3.74
CA ASP A 50 3.82 16.77 2.82
C ASP A 50 3.79 15.28 3.16
N SER A 51 3.86 14.92 4.44
CA SER A 51 3.71 13.53 4.88
C SER A 51 2.33 12.95 4.56
N LEU A 52 1.28 13.79 4.49
CA LEU A 52 -0.06 13.35 4.09
C LEU A 52 -0.13 13.07 2.59
N MET A 53 0.46 13.95 1.78
CA MET A 53 0.55 13.78 0.34
C MET A 53 1.36 12.54 -0.04
N GLU A 54 2.50 12.31 0.61
CA GLU A 54 3.30 11.10 0.45
C GLU A 54 2.51 9.84 0.80
N ALA A 55 1.81 9.84 1.94
CA ALA A 55 0.96 8.72 2.35
C ALA A 55 -0.15 8.43 1.33
N GLN A 56 -0.75 9.47 0.76
CA GLN A 56 -1.77 9.36 -0.29
C GLN A 56 -1.19 8.77 -1.59
N ASN A 57 0.02 9.18 -1.98
CA ASN A 57 0.71 8.67 -3.16
C ASN A 57 1.04 7.19 -3.02
N VAL A 58 1.60 6.78 -1.87
CA VAL A 58 1.91 5.38 -1.58
C VAL A 58 0.64 4.53 -1.60
N LEU A 59 -0.45 5.01 -0.98
CA LEU A 59 -1.73 4.31 -0.99
C LEU A 59 -2.26 4.12 -2.42
N THR A 60 -2.19 5.17 -3.23
CA THR A 60 -2.63 5.15 -4.63
C THR A 60 -1.82 4.13 -5.44
N TYR A 61 -0.50 4.11 -5.25
CA TYR A 61 0.37 3.11 -5.87
C TYR A 61 -0.02 1.68 -5.46
N LEU A 62 -0.20 1.41 -4.16
CA LEU A 62 -0.57 0.09 -3.67
C LEU A 62 -1.92 -0.39 -4.23
N LEU A 63 -2.92 0.49 -4.28
CA LEU A 63 -4.22 0.18 -4.85
C LEU A 63 -4.13 -0.15 -6.35
N ASN A 64 -3.39 0.67 -7.11
CA ASN A 64 -3.20 0.47 -8.54
C ASN A 64 -2.41 -0.80 -8.84
N HIS A 65 -1.37 -1.10 -8.06
CA HIS A 65 -0.60 -2.33 -8.19
C HIS A 65 -1.44 -3.58 -7.94
N ARG A 66 -2.29 -3.56 -6.91
CA ARG A 66 -3.24 -4.64 -6.66
C ARG A 66 -4.20 -4.81 -7.83
N LYS A 67 -4.82 -3.71 -8.27
CA LYS A 67 -5.75 -3.72 -9.39
C LYS A 67 -5.09 -4.24 -10.66
N TYR A 68 -3.84 -3.87 -10.93
CA TYR A 68 -3.07 -4.40 -12.04
C TYR A 68 -2.89 -5.92 -11.95
N LYS A 69 -2.54 -6.46 -10.77
CA LYS A 69 -2.45 -7.91 -10.55
C LYS A 69 -3.79 -8.61 -10.70
N GLU A 70 -4.87 -8.00 -10.20
CA GLU A 70 -6.25 -8.53 -10.34
C GLU A 70 -6.64 -8.58 -11.82
N LEU A 71 -6.40 -7.51 -12.58
CA LEU A 71 -6.67 -7.45 -14.02
C LEU A 71 -5.81 -8.44 -14.81
N LEU A 72 -4.53 -8.59 -14.47
CA LEU A 72 -3.71 -9.64 -15.05
C LEU A 72 -4.27 -11.02 -14.72
N ALA A 73 -4.72 -11.28 -13.50
CA ALA A 73 -5.28 -12.58 -13.17
C ALA A 73 -6.61 -12.87 -13.91
N GLU A 74 -7.42 -11.83 -14.16
CA GLU A 74 -8.72 -11.93 -14.83
C GLU A 74 -8.61 -11.99 -16.35
N PHE A 75 -7.76 -11.16 -16.94
CA PHE A 75 -7.70 -10.94 -18.39
C PHE A 75 -6.41 -11.42 -19.04
N ASN A 76 -5.38 -11.82 -18.29
CA ASN A 76 -4.27 -12.53 -18.92
C ASN A 76 -4.86 -13.86 -19.41
N PRO A 77 -4.94 -14.10 -20.73
CA PRO A 77 -5.33 -15.41 -21.20
C PRO A 77 -4.37 -16.39 -20.53
N LYS A 78 -4.90 -17.47 -19.94
CA LYS A 78 -4.08 -18.67 -19.76
C LYS A 78 -3.71 -19.06 -21.19
N MET A 79 -2.64 -18.47 -21.74
CA MET A 79 -2.14 -18.85 -23.05
C MET A 79 -2.04 -20.35 -22.99
N SER A 80 -2.80 -21.02 -23.85
CA SER A 80 -2.59 -22.44 -24.06
C SER A 80 -1.12 -22.58 -24.48
N GLU A 81 -0.42 -23.61 -24.03
CA GLU A 81 1.01 -23.76 -24.36
C GLU A 81 1.28 -23.69 -25.88
N GLY A 82 0.27 -23.97 -26.72
CA GLY A 82 0.34 -23.86 -28.17
C GLY A 82 0.37 -22.43 -28.74
N ASP A 83 0.04 -21.40 -27.96
CA ASP A 83 0.07 -19.99 -28.42
C ASP A 83 1.38 -19.28 -28.06
N ARG A 84 2.32 -19.96 -27.39
CA ARG A 84 3.68 -19.46 -27.17
C ARG A 84 4.47 -19.58 -28.48
N ILE A 85 4.71 -18.44 -29.14
CA ILE A 85 5.66 -18.36 -30.25
C ILE A 85 7.07 -18.41 -29.64
N GLU A 86 7.83 -19.48 -29.94
CA GLU A 86 9.27 -19.63 -29.65
C GLU A 86 10.13 -18.82 -30.63
#